data_AF-A0A7V4A2G3-F1
#
_entry.id   AF-A0A7V4A2G3-F1
#
_cell.length_a   1.000
_cell.length_b   1.000
_cell.length_c   1.000
_cell.angle_alpha   90.00
_cell.angle_beta   90.00
_cell.angle_gamma   90.00
#
_symmetry.space_group_name_H-M   'P 1'
#
loop_
_entity.id
_entity.type
_entity.pdbx_description
1 polymer ?
#
loop_
_entity_poly.entity_id
_entity_poly.type
_entity_poly.pdbx_seq_one_letter_code
_entity_poly.pdbx_strand_id
1 'polypeptide(L)'
;AKAIGPSLLKGSLATWNYFMTLDLPQITRILQAYQARYGKEAVVTDPMVHGYVGVYMWKAAVEKAGSFAVDKVRKAAVSMGWMETPLGRVRLDVNQSLYQTAYVGELQENGQFKILWSSKEPIRPEPYDPLAFPGKTCKLH
;
A
#
# COMPACT_ATOMS: atom_id res chain seq x y z
N ALA A 1 14.93 -6.61 -7.72
CA ALA A 1 16.24 -6.01 -8.09
C ALA A 1 17.42 -6.83 -7.60
N LYS A 2 17.67 -6.94 -6.28
CA LYS A 2 18.86 -7.65 -5.74
C LYS A 2 19.07 -9.07 -6.30
N ALA A 3 18.01 -9.89 -6.36
CA ALA A 3 18.11 -11.26 -6.87
C ALA A 3 18.42 -11.37 -8.38
N ILE A 4 18.05 -10.35 -9.18
CA ILE A 4 18.30 -10.33 -10.63
C ILE A 4 19.70 -9.73 -10.92
N GLY A 5 20.16 -8.81 -10.08
CA GLY A 5 21.35 -8.00 -10.33
C GLY A 5 20.96 -6.54 -10.58
N PRO A 6 21.22 -5.61 -9.63
CA PRO A 6 20.80 -4.21 -9.76
C PRO A 6 21.32 -3.50 -11.02
N SER A 7 22.53 -3.83 -11.48
CA SER A 7 23.13 -3.25 -12.69
C SER A 7 22.33 -3.55 -13.96
N LEU A 8 21.70 -4.73 -14.05
CA LEU A 8 20.87 -5.12 -15.19
C LEU A 8 19.53 -4.37 -15.25
N LEU A 9 19.13 -3.77 -14.14
CA LEU A 9 17.83 -3.12 -13.99
C LEU A 9 17.95 -1.61 -13.74
N LYS A 10 19.17 -1.06 -13.67
CA LYS A 10 19.41 0.37 -13.45
C LYS A 10 18.63 1.21 -14.47
N GLY A 11 17.95 2.25 -14.01
CA GLY A 11 17.13 3.13 -14.85
C GLY A 11 15.75 2.57 -15.19
N SER A 12 15.44 1.32 -14.80
CA SER A 12 14.09 0.77 -14.99
C SER A 12 13.08 1.51 -14.12
N LEU A 13 11.92 1.79 -14.69
CA LEU A 13 10.83 2.46 -14.00
C LEU A 13 9.87 1.44 -13.36
N ALA A 14 9.34 1.81 -12.20
CA ALA A 14 8.28 1.07 -11.55
C ALA A 14 7.23 2.01 -10.96
N THR A 15 5.97 1.57 -10.96
CA THR A 15 4.84 2.31 -10.38
C THR A 15 4.23 1.51 -9.24
N TRP A 16 4.22 2.08 -8.04
CA TRP A 16 3.77 1.39 -6.82
C TRP A 16 3.11 2.37 -5.85
N ASN A 17 2.48 1.83 -4.80
CA ASN A 17 1.93 2.61 -3.69
C ASN A 17 2.91 2.71 -2.51
N TYR A 18 4.01 1.98 -2.57
CA TYR A 18 5.09 2.00 -1.59
C TYR A 18 6.47 1.82 -2.24
N PHE A 19 7.43 2.60 -1.75
CA PHE A 19 8.85 2.33 -1.89
C PHE A 19 9.51 2.39 -0.51
N MET A 20 10.49 1.53 -0.26
CA MET A 20 11.22 1.52 1.03
C MET A 20 12.01 2.82 1.28
N THR A 21 12.19 3.65 0.25
CA THR A 21 12.84 4.97 0.30
C THR A 21 11.90 6.11 0.65
N LEU A 22 10.61 5.84 0.86
CA LEU A 22 9.66 6.83 1.37
C LEU A 22 10.05 7.28 2.79
N ASP A 23 10.05 8.60 3.02
CA ASP A 23 10.40 9.20 4.30
C ASP A 23 9.16 9.32 5.19
N LEU A 24 8.76 8.19 5.81
CA LEU A 24 7.66 8.12 6.75
C LEU A 24 8.09 7.42 8.05
N PRO A 25 7.74 7.95 9.23
CA PRO A 25 8.09 7.33 10.52
C PRO A 25 7.63 5.87 10.66
N GLN A 26 6.47 5.54 10.08
CA GLN A 26 5.88 4.20 10.10
C GLN A 26 6.74 3.19 9.31
N ILE A 27 7.40 3.65 8.23
CA ILE A 27 8.28 2.82 7.40
C ILE A 27 9.55 2.49 8.17
N THR A 28 10.18 3.50 8.80
CA THR A 28 11.36 3.30 9.64
C THR A 28 11.09 2.25 10.73
N ARG A 29 9.93 2.32 11.38
CA ARG A 29 9.54 1.36 12.43
C ARG A 29 9.42 -0.08 11.91
N ILE A 30 8.74 -0.27 10.78
CA ILE A 30 8.56 -1.60 10.19
C ILE A 30 9.91 -2.14 9.69
N LEU A 31 10.72 -1.30 9.06
CA LEU A 31 12.03 -1.69 8.54
C LEU A 31 12.94 -2.15 9.68
N GLN A 32 13.01 -1.39 10.79
CA GLN A 32 13.78 -1.77 11.97
C GLN A 32 13.30 -3.10 12.57
N ALA A 33 11.99 -3.27 12.76
CA ALA A 33 11.43 -4.50 13.30
C ALA A 33 11.69 -5.71 12.39
N TYR A 34 11.55 -5.52 11.07
CA TYR A 34 11.76 -6.57 10.09
C TYR A 34 13.23 -6.97 9.99
N GLN A 35 14.15 -6.01 9.94
CA GLN A 35 15.59 -6.25 9.88
C GLN A 35 16.15 -6.83 11.18
N ALA A 36 15.59 -6.46 12.34
CA ALA A 36 15.96 -7.07 13.61
C ALA A 36 15.63 -8.57 13.64
N ARG A 37 14.57 -9.00 12.95
CA ARG A 37 14.13 -10.40 12.90
C ARG A 37 14.78 -11.21 11.78
N TYR A 38 14.98 -10.60 10.61
CA TYR A 38 15.35 -11.31 9.38
C TYR A 38 16.72 -10.88 8.81
N GLY A 39 17.43 -10.00 9.50
CA GLY A 39 18.78 -9.54 9.14
C GLY A 39 18.80 -8.12 8.55
N LYS A 40 19.94 -7.44 8.71
CA LYS A 40 20.12 -6.02 8.35
C LYS A 40 19.89 -5.71 6.86
N GLU A 41 20.06 -6.70 5.99
CA GLU A 41 19.87 -6.51 4.54
C GLU A 41 18.47 -6.88 4.04
N ALA A 42 17.61 -7.37 4.94
CA ALA A 42 16.25 -7.76 4.61
C ALA A 42 15.45 -6.55 4.10
N VAL A 43 14.73 -6.75 3.00
CA VAL A 43 13.95 -5.72 2.33
C VAL A 43 12.47 -5.87 2.69
N VAL A 44 11.80 -4.75 2.83
CA VAL A 44 10.34 -4.69 2.93
C VAL A 44 9.80 -4.25 1.57
N THR A 45 8.86 -5.00 1.01
CA THR A 45 8.28 -4.73 -0.31
C THR A 45 6.85 -4.22 -0.17
N ASP A 46 6.33 -3.62 -1.24
CA ASP A 46 4.95 -3.10 -1.28
C ASP A 46 3.89 -4.14 -0.86
N PRO A 47 3.89 -5.40 -1.37
CA PRO A 47 2.93 -6.41 -0.91
C PRO A 47 3.04 -6.75 0.58
N MET A 48 4.25 -6.71 1.15
CA MET A 48 4.44 -6.96 2.59
C MET A 48 3.82 -5.84 3.43
N VAL A 49 3.98 -4.59 2.99
CA VAL A 49 3.35 -3.44 3.66
C VAL A 49 1.83 -3.50 3.52
N HIS A 50 1.30 -3.85 2.34
CA HIS A 50 -0.14 -4.07 2.16
C HIS A 50 -0.68 -5.17 3.08
N GLY A 51 0.05 -6.27 3.26
CA GLY A 51 -0.32 -7.31 4.23
C GLY A 51 -0.38 -6.79 5.66
N TYR A 52 0.62 -6.01 6.08
CA TYR A 52 0.62 -5.35 7.39
C TYR A 52 -0.57 -4.40 7.55
N VAL A 53 -0.76 -3.49 6.59
CA VAL A 53 -1.84 -2.50 6.62
C VAL A 53 -3.21 -3.18 6.63
N GLY A 54 -3.42 -4.22 5.82
CA GLY A 54 -4.67 -4.97 5.75
C GLY A 54 -5.09 -5.54 7.12
N VAL A 55 -4.16 -6.13 7.87
CA VAL A 55 -4.45 -6.66 9.21
C VAL A 55 -4.84 -5.55 10.19
N TYR A 56 -4.13 -4.42 10.21
CA TYR A 56 -4.44 -3.31 11.11
C TYR A 56 -5.72 -2.57 10.74
N MET A 57 -6.05 -2.48 9.44
CA MET A 57 -7.32 -1.93 8.98
C MET A 57 -8.49 -2.85 9.33
N TRP A 58 -8.33 -4.17 9.16
CA TRP A 58 -9.32 -5.14 9.62
C TRP A 58 -9.54 -5.05 11.13
N LYS A 59 -8.46 -4.98 11.92
CA LYS A 59 -8.53 -4.80 13.36
C LYS A 59 -9.33 -3.53 13.72
N ALA A 60 -9.00 -2.39 13.12
CA ALA A 60 -9.71 -1.13 13.38
C ALA A 60 -11.20 -1.22 13.03
N ALA A 61 -11.54 -1.93 11.94
CA ALA A 61 -12.94 -2.16 11.56
C ALA A 61 -13.68 -3.06 12.56
N VAL A 62 -13.04 -4.12 13.07
CA VAL A 62 -13.57 -4.99 14.13
C VAL A 62 -13.82 -4.20 15.41
N GLU A 63 -12.86 -3.39 15.84
CA GLU A 63 -12.97 -2.55 17.04
C GLU A 63 -14.14 -1.56 16.90
N LYS A 64 -14.26 -0.90 15.74
CA LYS A 64 -15.39 0.00 15.44
C LYS A 64 -16.74 -0.73 15.38
N ALA A 65 -16.76 -1.96 14.88
CA ALA A 65 -17.98 -2.78 14.79
C ALA A 65 -18.40 -3.38 16.15
N GLY A 66 -17.47 -3.47 17.11
CA GLY A 66 -17.66 -4.25 18.34
C GLY A 66 -17.99 -5.72 18.05
N SER A 67 -17.51 -6.27 16.93
CA SER A 67 -17.93 -7.58 16.43
C SER A 67 -16.96 -8.14 15.40
N PHE A 68 -16.90 -9.47 15.31
CA PHE A 68 -16.24 -10.20 14.23
C PHE A 68 -17.20 -10.62 13.10
N ALA A 69 -18.49 -10.30 13.19
CA ALA A 69 -19.46 -10.64 12.15
C ALA A 69 -19.11 -9.93 10.84
N VAL A 70 -18.92 -10.69 9.76
CA VAL A 70 -18.39 -10.21 8.47
C VAL A 70 -19.10 -8.95 7.97
N ASP A 71 -20.44 -8.96 7.94
CA ASP A 71 -21.21 -7.81 7.44
C ASP A 71 -21.06 -6.57 8.32
N LYS A 72 -20.95 -6.75 9.64
CA LYS A 72 -20.74 -5.64 10.57
C LYS A 72 -19.34 -5.04 10.38
N VAL A 73 -18.32 -5.89 10.23
CA VAL A 73 -16.93 -5.47 9.99
C VAL A 73 -16.82 -4.75 8.64
N ARG A 74 -17.41 -5.29 7.57
CA ARG A 74 -17.41 -4.68 6.23
C ARG A 74 -18.06 -3.31 6.22
N LYS A 75 -19.22 -3.16 6.87
CA LYS A 75 -19.91 -1.86 7.03
C LYS A 75 -19.08 -0.88 7.87
N ALA A 76 -18.49 -1.35 8.97
CA ALA A 76 -17.63 -0.52 9.80
C ALA A 76 -16.39 -0.05 9.02
N ALA A 77 -15.78 -0.93 8.23
CA ALA A 77 -14.54 -0.65 7.50
C ALA A 77 -14.66 0.52 6.53
N VAL A 78 -15.73 0.58 5.72
CA VAL A 78 -15.97 1.68 4.76
C VAL A 78 -16.49 2.97 5.45
N SER A 79 -16.91 2.88 6.71
CA SER A 79 -17.28 4.05 7.53
C SER A 79 -16.11 4.62 8.35
N MET A 80 -14.94 4.00 8.27
CA MET A 80 -13.74 4.53 8.90
C MET A 80 -13.26 5.78 8.17
N GLY A 81 -12.68 6.72 8.92
CA GLY A 81 -11.99 7.87 8.36
C GLY A 81 -10.66 7.49 7.72
N TRP A 82 -9.90 8.52 7.37
CA TRP A 82 -8.52 8.34 6.94
C TRP A 82 -7.64 7.79 8.08
N MET A 83 -6.71 6.92 7.72
CA MET A 83 -5.76 6.29 8.63
C MET A 83 -4.33 6.58 8.18
N GLU A 84 -3.46 6.90 9.11
CA GLU A 84 -2.02 7.03 8.85
C GLU A 84 -1.37 5.65 8.88
N THR A 85 -0.72 5.27 7.78
CA THR A 85 -0.13 3.94 7.59
C THR A 85 1.26 4.06 6.96
N PRO A 86 2.04 2.96 6.89
CA PRO A 86 3.28 2.96 6.11
C PRO A 86 3.08 3.09 4.59
N LEU A 87 1.84 3.06 4.09
CA LEU A 87 1.48 3.43 2.71
C LEU A 87 1.15 4.94 2.59
N GLY A 88 1.37 5.71 3.66
CA GLY A 88 0.82 7.06 3.82
C GLY A 88 -0.63 7.04 4.32
N ARG A 89 -1.35 8.13 4.06
CA ARG A 89 -2.74 8.30 4.48
C ARG A 89 -3.68 7.52 3.55
N VAL A 90 -4.39 6.53 4.08
CA VAL A 90 -5.30 5.66 3.32
C VAL A 90 -6.71 5.67 3.91
N ARG A 91 -7.70 5.32 3.09
CA ARG A 91 -9.10 5.14 3.52
C ARG A 91 -9.77 4.11 2.62
N LEU A 92 -10.67 3.29 3.16
CA LEU A 92 -11.50 2.42 2.34
C LEU A 92 -12.62 3.23 1.66
N ASP A 93 -12.78 3.06 0.35
CA ASP A 93 -13.95 3.52 -0.37
C ASP A 93 -15.13 2.56 -0.16
N VAL A 94 -16.33 3.00 -0.53
CA VAL A 94 -17.57 2.20 -0.44
C VAL A 94 -17.50 0.89 -1.21
N ASN A 95 -16.60 0.79 -2.20
CA ASN A 95 -16.32 -0.42 -2.97
C ASN A 95 -15.31 -1.37 -2.29
N GLN A 96 -14.94 -1.11 -1.03
CA GLN A 96 -13.96 -1.88 -0.23
C GLN A 96 -12.52 -1.85 -0.77
N SER A 97 -12.20 -0.96 -1.71
CA SER A 97 -10.84 -0.69 -2.18
C SER A 97 -10.24 0.53 -1.47
N LEU A 98 -8.92 0.71 -1.55
CA LEU A 98 -8.22 1.79 -0.83
C LEU A 98 -8.00 3.04 -1.69
N TYR A 99 -8.20 4.20 -1.07
CA TYR A 99 -7.57 5.44 -1.52
C TYR A 99 -6.08 5.38 -1.22
N GLN A 100 -5.22 5.58 -2.22
CA GLN A 100 -3.77 5.44 -2.08
C GLN A 100 -3.00 6.44 -2.90
N THR A 101 -1.86 6.90 -2.38
CA THR A 101 -0.89 7.68 -3.16
C THR A 101 -0.21 6.76 -4.17
N ALA A 102 -0.04 7.23 -5.40
CA ALA A 102 0.75 6.53 -6.41
C ALA A 102 2.14 7.17 -6.52
N TYR A 103 3.16 6.33 -6.73
CA TYR A 103 4.53 6.75 -6.90
C TYR A 103 5.11 6.15 -8.19
N VAL A 104 5.91 6.95 -8.90
CA VAL A 104 6.77 6.48 -9.99
C VAL A 104 8.21 6.56 -9.49
N GLY A 105 8.90 5.43 -9.50
CA GLY A 105 10.29 5.31 -9.06
C GLY A 105 11.19 4.80 -10.17
N GLU A 106 12.44 5.24 -10.16
CA GLU A 106 13.51 4.74 -11.01
C GLU A 106 14.50 3.93 -10.18
N LEU A 107 14.82 2.72 -10.64
CA LEU A 107 15.76 1.85 -9.94
C LEU A 107 17.20 2.38 -10.07
N GLN A 108 17.85 2.56 -8.92
CA GLN A 108 19.23 3.01 -8.80
C GLN A 108 20.20 1.82 -8.70
N GLU A 109 21.50 2.10 -8.83
CA GLU A 109 22.56 1.07 -8.80
C GLU A 109 22.60 0.25 -7.50
N ASN A 110 22.21 0.85 -6.38
CA ASN A 110 22.12 0.18 -5.08
C ASN A 110 20.88 -0.74 -4.95
N GLY A 111 20.08 -0.87 -6.00
CA GLY A 111 18.87 -1.69 -6.02
C GLY A 111 17.67 -1.10 -5.28
N GLN A 112 17.73 0.19 -4.90
CA GLN A 112 16.61 0.95 -4.34
C GLN A 112 16.00 1.88 -5.39
N PHE A 113 14.80 2.38 -5.11
CA PHE A 113 14.08 3.28 -6.01
C PHE A 113 14.26 4.74 -5.59
N LYS A 114 14.66 5.59 -6.54
CA LYS A 114 14.52 7.04 -6.42
C LYS A 114 13.12 7.42 -6.89
N ILE A 115 12.35 8.10 -6.05
CA ILE A 115 11.02 8.57 -6.42
C ILE A 115 11.18 9.76 -7.38
N LEU A 116 10.59 9.64 -8.57
CA LEU A 116 10.59 10.70 -9.60
C LEU A 116 9.29 11.51 -9.56
N TRP A 117 8.20 10.89 -9.16
CA TRP A 117 6.88 11.52 -9.12
C TRP A 117 6.00 10.85 -8.05
N SER A 118 5.10 11.63 -7.48
CA SER A 118 4.00 11.15 -6.65
C SER A 118 2.70 11.85 -7.02
N SER A 119 1.57 11.18 -6.82
CA SER A 119 0.27 11.87 -6.89
C SER A 119 0.19 12.94 -5.80
N LYS A 120 -0.48 14.06 -6.10
CA LYS A 120 -0.64 15.17 -5.14
C LYS A 120 -1.50 14.77 -3.94
N GLU A 121 -2.50 13.93 -4.20
CA GLU A 121 -3.43 13.39 -3.21
C GLU A 121 -3.59 11.88 -3.42
N PRO A 122 -4.08 11.14 -2.42
CA PRO A 122 -4.47 9.74 -2.60
C PRO A 122 -5.52 9.61 -3.71
N ILE A 123 -5.26 8.74 -4.68
CA ILE A 123 -6.13 8.47 -5.81
C ILE A 123 -7.30 7.60 -5.34
N ARG A 124 -8.50 7.94 -5.79
CA ARG A 124 -9.71 7.12 -5.57
C ARG A 124 -9.55 5.79 -6.31
N PRO A 125 -9.86 4.64 -5.68
CA PRO A 125 -9.78 3.36 -6.36
C PRO A 125 -10.90 3.21 -7.39
N GLU A 126 -10.51 2.87 -8.62
CA GLU A 126 -11.42 2.47 -9.70
C GLU A 126 -11.05 1.06 -10.19
N PRO A 127 -11.49 -0.01 -9.50
CA PRO A 127 -11.11 -1.39 -9.84
C PRO A 127 -11.56 -1.86 -11.23
N TYR A 128 -12.61 -1.24 -11.76
CA TYR A 128 -13.12 -1.45 -13.11
C TYR A 128 -13.21 -0.10 -13.80
N ASP A 129 -12.07 0.43 -14.24
CA ASP A 129 -12.04 1.67 -14.99
C ASP A 129 -12.72 1.51 -16.37
N PRO A 130 -13.37 2.54 -16.92
CA PRO A 130 -14.10 2.43 -18.18
C PRO A 130 -13.23 2.10 -19.40
N LEU A 131 -11.93 2.38 -19.35
CA LEU A 131 -11.01 2.20 -20.47
C LEU A 131 -10.59 0.73 -20.58
N ALA A 132 -10.11 0.12 -19.49
CA ALA A 132 -9.68 -1.28 -19.48
C ALA A 132 -10.83 -2.26 -19.26
N PHE A 133 -11.92 -1.84 -18.61
CA PHE A 133 -13.06 -2.70 -18.25
C PHE A 133 -14.41 -2.10 -18.67
N PRO A 134 -14.64 -1.89 -19.98
CA PRO A 134 -15.86 -1.28 -20.47
C PRO A 134 -17.11 -2.06 -20.03
N GLY A 135 -18.08 -1.35 -19.47
CA GLY A 135 -19.36 -1.91 -19.00
C GLY A 135 -19.33 -2.62 -17.64
N LYS A 136 -18.15 -2.79 -17.02
CA LYS A 136 -18.06 -3.36 -15.66
C LYS A 136 -18.19 -2.28 -14.61
N THR A 137 -18.86 -2.60 -13.50
CA THR A 137 -18.97 -1.70 -12.34
C THR A 137 -18.67 -2.47 -11.05
N CYS A 138 -18.02 -1.82 -10.10
CA CYS A 138 -17.81 -2.38 -8.77
C CYS A 138 -19.01 -2.01 -7.87
N LYS A 139 -20.06 -2.81 -7.92
CA LYS A 139 -21.20 -2.71 -6.99
C LYS A 139 -21.12 -3.86 -6.00
N LEU A 140 -20.92 -3.53 -4.72
CA LEU A 140 -21.04 -4.50 -3.65
C LEU A 140 -22.54 -4.70 -3.35
N HIS A 141 -22.93 -5.97 -3.17
CA HIS A 141 -24.29 -6.40 -2.81
C HIS A 141 -24.63 -6.06 -1.36
#